data_AF-A0A1X0WL23-F1
#
_entry.id   AF-A0A1X0WL23-F1
#
_cell.length_a   1.000
_cell.length_b   1.000
_cell.length_c   1.000
_cell.angle_alpha   90.00
_cell.angle_beta   90.00
_cell.angle_gamma   90.00
#
_symmetry.space_group_name_H-M   'P 1'
#
loop_
_entity.id
_entity.type
_entity.pdbx_description
1 polymer ?
#
loop_
_entity_poly.entity_id
_entity_poly.type
_entity_poly.pdbx_seq_one_letter_code
_entity_poly.pdbx_strand_id
1 'polypeptide(L)' 'MSLEDARCKIEAWRIHYNQRRPHSALGWMTPSEFAEKSAGCQKTQPT' A
#
# COMPACT_ATOMS: atom_id res chain seq x y z
N MET A 1 13.64 -23.68 8.30
CA MET A 1 13.10 -22.32 8.09
C MET A 1 14.12 -21.36 8.68
N SER A 2 14.79 -20.57 7.86
CA SER A 2 15.84 -19.62 8.30
C SER A 2 15.25 -18.21 8.42
N LEU A 3 15.93 -17.30 9.12
CA LEU A 3 15.47 -15.90 9.25
C LEU A 3 15.30 -15.20 7.88
N GLU A 4 16.16 -15.50 6.91
CA GLU A 4 16.02 -15.00 5.53
C GLU A 4 14.74 -15.47 4.84
N ASP A 5 14.35 -16.74 5.02
CA ASP A 5 13.11 -17.28 4.47
C ASP A 5 11.88 -16.59 5.09
N ALA A 6 11.91 -16.37 6.41
CA ALA A 6 10.85 -15.64 7.10
C ALA A 6 10.74 -14.18 6.61
N ARG A 7 11.87 -13.48 6.45
CA ARG A 7 11.90 -12.11 5.90
C ARG A 7 11.38 -12.05 4.48
N CYS A 8 11.79 -12.98 3.62
CA CYS A 8 11.34 -13.06 2.24
C CYS A 8 9.82 -13.23 2.16
N LYS A 9 9.26 -14.13 2.98
CA LYS A 9 7.81 -14.35 3.06
C LYS A 9 7.08 -13.11 3.54
N ILE A 10 7.54 -12.47 4.61
CA ILE A 10 6.91 -11.26 5.14
C ILE A 10 6.91 -10.13 4.10
N GLU A 11 8.03 -9.92 3.41
CA GLU A 11 8.12 -8.90 2.36
C GLU A 11 7.19 -9.22 1.17
N ALA A 12 7.13 -10.48 0.73
CA ALA A 12 6.21 -10.91 -0.32
C ALA A 12 4.74 -10.66 0.09
N TRP A 13 4.39 -10.97 1.34
CA TRP A 13 3.06 -10.69 1.89
C TRP A 13 2.77 -9.19 1.95
N ARG A 14 3.73 -8.37 2.37
CA ARG A 14 3.60 -6.91 2.45
C ARG A 14 3.31 -6.30 1.07
N ILE A 15 4.08 -6.70 0.05
CA ILE A 15 3.90 -6.24 -1.33
C ILE A 15 2.52 -6.66 -1.86
N HIS A 16 2.16 -7.95 -1.68
CA HIS A 16 0.88 -8.46 -2.16
C HIS A 16 -0.31 -7.76 -1.51
N TYR A 17 -0.26 -7.52 -0.19
CA TYR A 17 -1.30 -6.80 0.52
C TYR A 17 -1.45 -5.37 0.00
N ASN A 18 -0.34 -4.64 -0.11
CA ASN A 18 -0.35 -3.25 -0.53
C ASN A 18 -0.81 -3.04 -1.98
N GLN A 19 -0.58 -4.02 -2.86
CA GLN A 19 -0.85 -3.88 -4.30
C GLN A 19 -2.13 -4.56 -4.77
N ARG A 20 -2.63 -5.59 -4.08
CA ARG A 20 -3.71 -6.44 -4.63
C ARG A 20 -4.95 -6.56 -3.76
N ARG A 21 -4.93 -6.00 -2.55
CA ARG A 21 -6.06 -6.10 -1.62
C ARG A 21 -6.82 -4.78 -1.59
N PRO A 22 -7.94 -4.66 -2.30
CA PRO A 22 -8.80 -3.50 -2.16
C PRO A 22 -9.50 -3.55 -0.78
N HIS A 23 -9.55 -2.41 -0.11
CA HIS A 23 -10.19 -2.28 1.20
C HIS A 23 -11.41 -1.36 1.10
N SER A 24 -12.56 -1.81 1.61
CA SER A 24 -13.79 -1.00 1.59
C SER A 24 -13.63 0.33 2.35
N ALA A 25 -12.84 0.35 3.42
CA ALA A 25 -12.48 1.56 4.17
C ALA A 25 -11.67 2.58 3.35
N LEU A 26 -10.96 2.13 2.31
CA LEU A 26 -10.23 2.98 1.36
C LEU A 26 -11.06 3.24 0.09
N GLY A 27 -12.37 2.98 0.11
CA GLY A 27 -13.24 3.12 -1.06
C GLY A 27 -12.99 2.06 -2.13
N TRP A 28 -12.69 0.82 -1.72
CA TRP A 28 -12.32 -0.30 -2.60
C TRP A 28 -11.00 -0.12 -3.34
N MET A 29 -10.13 0.74 -2.82
CA MET A 29 -8.79 0.93 -3.36
C MET A 29 -7.77 0.09 -2.60
N THR A 30 -6.69 -0.28 -3.27
CA THR A 30 -5.53 -0.85 -2.59
C THR A 30 -4.77 0.22 -1.80
N PRO A 31 -4.01 -0.15 -0.76
CA PRO A 31 -3.19 0.80 -0.03
C PRO A 31 -2.23 1.61 -0.92
N SER A 32 -1.67 1.00 -1.97
CA SER A 32 -0.83 1.68 -2.95
C SER A 32 -1.61 2.77 -3.69
N GLU A 33 -2.77 2.42 -4.27
CA GLU A 33 -3.57 3.38 -5.02
C GLU A 33 -4.09 4.52 -4.13
N PHE A 34 -4.42 4.23 -2.87
CA PHE A 34 -4.81 5.25 -1.91
C PHE A 34 -3.64 6.20 -1.60
N ALA A 35 -2.43 5.65 -1.39
CA ALA A 35 -1.23 6.45 -1.18
C ALA A 35 -0.95 7.35 -2.39
N GLU A 36 -1.06 6.83 -3.62
CA GLU A 36 -0.91 7.59 -4.86
C GLU A 36 -1.93 8.75 -4.97
N LYS A 37 -3.21 8.50 -4.64
CA LYS A 37 -4.22 9.56 -4.61
C LYS A 37 -3.96 10.61 -3.53
N SER A 38 -3.53 10.19 -2.35
CA SER A 38 -3.22 11.10 -1.24
C SER A 38 -1.99 11.97 -1.50
N ALA A 39 -0.97 11.42 -2.18
CA ALA A 39 0.21 12.16 -2.62
C ALA A 39 -0.12 13.22 -3.70
N GLY A 40 -1.15 12.96 -4.51
CA GLY A 40 -1.66 13.92 -5.49
C GLY A 40 -2.36 15.14 -4.87
N CYS A 41 -2.90 15.02 -3.66
CA CYS A 41 -3.63 16.10 -2.98
C CYS A 41 -2.73 17.13 -2.27
N GLN A 42 -1.42 16.87 -2.09
CA GLN A 42 -0.50 17.81 -1.43
C GLN A 42 0.07 18.89 -2.36
N LYS A 43 -0.44 19.02 -3.61
CA LYS A 43 0.05 20.00 -4.60
C LYS A 43 -0.95 21.08 -5.01
N THR A 44 -1.84 21.50 -4.13
CA THR A 44 -2.55 22.77 -4.31
C THR A 44 -2.57 23.55 -3.01
N GLN A 45 -1.75 24.60 -2.97
CA GLN A 45 -1.89 25.75 -2.09
C GLN A 45 -3.32 26.31 -2.17
N PRO A 46 -3.78 27.01 -1.12
CA PRO A 46 -4.62 28.18 -1.34
C PRO A 46 -4.07 29.42 -0.64
N THR A 47 -3.84 30.44 -1.49
CA THR A 47 -3.90 31.91 -1.30
C THR A 47 -3.21 32.57 -0.12
#